data_AF-A0A1E8ZUT3-F1
#
_entry.id   AF-A0A1E8ZUT3-F1
#
_cell.length_a   1.000
_cell.length_b   1.000
_cell.length_c   1.000
_cell.angle_alpha   90.00
_cell.angle_beta   90.00
_cell.angle_gamma   90.00
#
_symmetry.space_group_name_H-M   'P 1'
#
loop_
_entity.id
_entity.type
_entity.pdbx_description
1 polymer ?
#
loop_
_entity_poly.entity_id
_entity_poly.type
_entity_poly.pdbx_seq_one_letter_code
_entity_poly.pdbx_strand_id
1 'polypeptide(L)' 'MGYFSPRKKDAIQYEKVNRYLYLVRLLYELKAKLHEDGLVITVHNGQQRFQKANSLIKEINTTSNQLLAIERSFDF' A
#
# COMPACT_ATOMS: atom_id res chain seq x y z
N MET A 1 8.25 26.52 3.23
CA MET A 1 8.50 26.10 4.63
C MET A 1 7.16 25.70 5.23
N GLY A 2 7.01 24.42 5.61
CA GLY A 2 5.73 23.86 6.06
C GLY A 2 5.35 24.39 7.44
N TYR A 3 4.12 24.89 7.58
CA TYR A 3 3.52 25.28 8.84
C TYR A 3 3.30 24.04 9.71
N PHE A 4 4.23 23.74 10.61
CA PHE A 4 3.94 22.84 11.72
C PHE A 4 3.09 23.60 12.73
N SER A 5 1.86 23.14 12.98
CA SER A 5 1.08 23.62 14.12
C SER A 5 1.85 23.34 15.41
N PRO A 6 1.91 24.30 16.36
CA PRO A 6 2.56 24.09 17.65
C PRO A 6 1.86 23.01 18.50
N ARG A 7 0.66 22.57 18.10
CA ARG A 7 -0.09 21.51 18.78
C ARG A 7 0.34 20.15 18.22
N LYS A 8 0.96 19.34 19.07
CA LYS A 8 1.39 17.96 18.75
C LYS A 8 0.30 17.12 18.07
N LYS A 9 -0.97 17.30 18.45
CA LYS A 9 -2.12 16.58 17.86
C LYS A 9 -2.28 16.88 16.36
N ASP A 10 -2.19 18.15 15.97
CA ASP A 10 -2.35 18.59 14.57
C ASP A 10 -1.20 18.06 13.71
N ALA A 11 0.03 18.05 14.23
CA ALA A 11 1.18 17.45 13.54
C ALA A 11 1.01 15.94 13.31
N ILE A 12 0.44 15.22 14.29
CA ILE A 12 0.13 13.79 14.16
C ILE A 12 -0.96 13.57 13.09
N GLN A 13 -2.03 14.37 13.09
CA GLN A 13 -3.08 14.24 12.08
C GLN A 13 -2.57 14.57 10.68
N TYR A 14 -1.75 15.60 10.54
CA TYR A 14 -1.10 15.94 9.27
C TYR A 14 -0.23 14.80 8.74
N GLU A 15 0.55 14.16 9.62
CA GLU A 15 1.36 12.99 9.25
C GLU A 15 0.49 11.80 8.81
N LYS A 16 -0.62 11.52 9.51
CA LYS A 16 -1.58 10.48 9.10
C LYS A 16 -2.13 10.74 7.70
N VAL A 17 -2.48 11.99 7.36
CA VAL A 17 -2.94 12.36 6.01
C VAL A 17 -1.85 12.08 4.97
N ASN A 18 -0.60 12.49 5.23
CA ASN A 18 0.50 12.23 4.30
C ASN A 18 0.74 10.73 4.09
N ARG A 19 0.71 9.93 5.17
CA ARG A 19 0.84 8.49 5.10
C ARG A 19 -0.31 7.86 4.30
N TYR A 20 -1.54 8.33 4.52
CA TYR A 20 -2.71 7.87 3.77
C TYR A 20 -2.54 8.11 2.26
N LEU A 21 -2.17 9.33 1.87
CA LEU A 21 -1.94 9.70 0.46
C LEU A 21 -0.85 8.84 -0.18
N TYR A 22 0.24 8.58 0.55
CA TYR A 22 1.30 7.69 0.08
C TYR A 22 0.78 6.26 -0.17
N LEU A 23 0.06 5.68 0.79
CA LEU A 23 -0.45 4.31 0.67
C LEU A 23 -1.49 4.17 -0.45
N VAL A 24 -2.30 5.19 -0.71
CA VAL A 24 -3.22 5.22 -1.86
C VAL A 24 -2.44 5.14 -3.19
N ARG A 25 -1.37 5.92 -3.34
CA ARG A 25 -0.54 5.87 -4.55
C ARG A 25 0.12 4.51 -4.73
N LEU A 26 0.70 3.98 -3.66
CA LEU A 26 1.29 2.64 -3.65
C LEU A 26 0.28 1.56 -4.04
N LEU A 27 -0.96 1.62 -3.52
CA LEU A 27 -2.00 0.67 -3.86
C LEU A 27 -2.34 0.70 -5.36
N TYR A 28 -2.37 1.89 -5.98
CA TYR A 28 -2.60 2.00 -7.42
C TYR A 28 -1.44 1.43 -8.24
N GLU A 29 -0.20 1.71 -7.87
CA GLU A 29 0.99 1.16 -8.53
C GLU A 29 1.03 -0.36 -8.45
N LEU A 30 0.76 -0.94 -7.27
CA LEU A 30 0.70 -2.38 -7.08
C LEU A 30 -0.41 -3.04 -7.92
N LYS A 31 -1.59 -2.40 -8.01
CA LYS A 31 -2.70 -2.89 -8.84
C LYS A 31 -2.37 -2.81 -10.33
N ALA A 32 -1.75 -1.73 -10.79
CA ALA A 32 -1.30 -1.59 -12.17
C ALA A 32 -0.28 -2.67 -12.52
N LYS A 33 0.71 -2.90 -11.66
CA LYS A 33 1.71 -3.96 -11.87
C LYS A 33 1.09 -5.36 -11.86
N LEU A 34 0.14 -5.63 -10.96
CA LEU A 34 -0.58 -6.90 -10.93
C LEU A 34 -1.39 -7.12 -12.22
N HIS A 35 -1.98 -6.06 -12.79
CA HIS A 35 -2.69 -6.13 -14.06
C HIS A 35 -1.75 -6.46 -15.23
N GLU A 36 -0.52 -5.93 -15.23
CA GLU A 36 0.50 -6.27 -16.23
C GLU A 36 1.04 -7.71 -16.07
N ASP A 37 1.34 -8.12 -14.84
CA ASP A 37 1.99 -9.41 -14.55
C ASP A 37 1.01 -10.59 -14.53
N GLY A 38 -0.28 -10.30 -14.36
CA GLY A 38 -1.33 -11.28 -14.18
C GLY A 38 -1.39 -11.86 -12.75
N LEU A 39 -2.52 -12.53 -12.47
CA LEU A 39 -2.81 -13.10 -11.15
C LEU A 39 -1.93 -14.32 -10.80
N VAL A 40 -1.38 -14.97 -11.82
CA VAL A 40 -0.56 -16.17 -11.70
C VAL A 40 0.74 -15.95 -12.46
N ILE A 41 1.86 -16.19 -11.78
CA ILE A 41 3.20 -16.08 -12.37
C ILE A 41 3.81 -17.47 -12.50
N THR A 42 4.63 -17.66 -13.52
CA THR A 42 5.44 -18.88 -13.69
C THR A 42 6.83 -18.62 -13.16
N VAL A 43 7.26 -19.42 -12.19
CA VAL A 43 8.63 -19.38 -11.66
C VAL A 43 9.45 -20.46 -12.34
N HIS A 44 10.64 -20.09 -12.76
CA HIS A 44 11.63 -20.98 -13.35
C HIS A 44 12.74 -21.26 -12.32
N ASN A 45 12.95 -22.53 -11.98
CA ASN A 45 14.04 -22.97 -11.11
C ASN A 45 14.84 -24.08 -11.80
N GLY A 46 15.91 -23.70 -12.49
CA GLY A 46 16.64 -24.60 -13.38
C GLY A 46 15.72 -25.13 -14.49
N GLN A 47 15.52 -26.45 -14.52
CA GLN A 47 14.62 -27.11 -15.48
C GLN A 47 13.15 -27.17 -15.00
N GLN A 48 12.90 -26.88 -13.72
CA GLN A 48 11.55 -26.93 -13.17
C GLN A 48 10.79 -25.63 -13.44
N ARG A 49 9.50 -25.75 -13.76
CA ARG A 49 8.58 -24.62 -13.94
C ARG A 49 7.33 -24.89 -13.12
N PHE A 50 6.95 -23.94 -12.28
CA PHE A 50 5.72 -24.03 -11.50
C PHE A 50 4.98 -22.70 -11.50
N GLN A 51 3.65 -22.80 -11.44
CA GLN A 51 2.78 -21.64 -11.32
C GLN A 51 2.50 -21.35 -9.85
N LYS A 52 2.48 -20.07 -9.49
CA LYS A 52 2.04 -19.61 -8.17
C LYS A 52 1.25 -18.32 -8.30
N ALA A 53 0.43 -18.04 -7.30
CA ALA A 53 -0.23 -16.75 -7.17
C ALA A 53 0.81 -15.62 -7.13
N ASN A 54 0.50 -14.50 -7.79
CA ASN A 54 1.34 -13.32 -7.79
C ASN A 54 1.45 -12.75 -6.37
N SER A 55 2.68 -12.55 -5.88
CA SER A 55 2.93 -12.02 -4.53
C SER A 55 2.34 -10.63 -4.32
N LEU A 56 2.14 -9.84 -5.38
CA LEU A 56 1.49 -8.52 -5.31
C LEU A 56 0.08 -8.59 -4.72
N ILE A 57 -0.64 -9.71 -4.84
CA ILE A 57 -1.96 -9.89 -4.23
C ILE A 57 -1.88 -9.73 -2.70
N LYS A 58 -0.85 -10.28 -2.07
CA LYS A 58 -0.64 -10.16 -0.62
C LYS A 58 -0.30 -8.73 -0.22
N GLU A 59 0.52 -8.05 -1.00
CA GLU A 59 0.90 -6.66 -0.74
C GLU A 59 -0.30 -5.72 -0.89
N ILE A 60 -1.11 -5.87 -1.94
CA ILE A 60 -2.36 -5.11 -2.14
C ILE A 60 -3.30 -5.26 -0.95
N ASN A 61 -3.48 -6.49 -0.45
CA ASN A 61 -4.32 -6.73 0.73
C ASN A 61 -3.73 -6.09 1.99
N THR A 62 -2.41 -6.14 2.16
CA THR A 62 -1.72 -5.51 3.29
C THR A 62 -1.87 -3.99 3.26
N THR A 63 -1.61 -3.35 2.12
CA THR A 63 -1.79 -1.90 1.93
C THR A 63 -3.24 -1.48 2.14
N SER A 64 -4.20 -2.26 1.64
CA SER A 64 -5.64 -1.99 1.83
C SER A 64 -6.03 -2.03 3.31
N ASN A 65 -5.52 -3.00 4.07
CA ASN A 65 -5.78 -3.08 5.50
C ASN A 65 -5.13 -1.92 6.28
N GLN A 66 -3.94 -1.47 5.87
CA GLN A 66 -3.29 -0.30 6.46
C GLN A 66 -4.08 0.99 6.21
N LEU A 67 -4.65 1.17 5.01
CA LEU A 67 -5.54 2.30 4.69
C LEU A 67 -6.77 2.31 5.61
N LEU A 68 -7.47 1.17 5.73
CA LEU A 68 -8.62 1.03 6.63
C LEU A 68 -8.27 1.33 8.10
N ALA A 69 -7.07 0.96 8.54
CA ALA A 69 -6.60 1.24 9.90
C ALA A 69 -6.36 2.73 10.12
N ILE A 70 -5.75 3.42 9.15
CA ILE A 70 -5.53 4.87 9.22
C ILE A 70 -6.87 5.61 9.20
N GLU A 71 -7.80 5.21 8.32
CA GLU A 71 -9.15 5.79 8.22
C GLU A 71 -9.88 5.79 9.56
N ARG A 72 -9.86 4.66 10.26
CA ARG A 72 -10.46 4.53 11.59
C ARG A 72 -9.73 5.31 12.68
N SER A 73 -8.49 5.72 12.42
CA SER A 73 -7.64 6.46 13.38
C SER A 73 -7.72 7.97 13.23
N PHE A 74 -8.40 8.49 12.19
CA PHE A 74 -8.64 9.93 12.07
C PHE A 74 -9.54 10.41 13.22
N ASP A 75 -9.20 11.57 13.75
CA ASP A 75 -9.93 12.25 14.83
C ASP A 75 -10.33 13.60 14.23
N PHE A 76 -11.63 13.79 13.98
CA PHE A 76 -12.21 14.94 13.29
C PHE A 76 -12.86 15.91 14.27
#